data_AF-A0A925V8P9-F1
#
_entry.id   AF-A0A925V8P9-F1
#
_cell.length_a   1.000
_cell.length_b   1.000
_cell.length_c   1.000
_cell.angle_alpha   90.00
_cell.angle_beta   90.00
_cell.angle_gamma   90.00
#
_symmetry.space_group_name_H-M   'P 1'
#
loop_
_entity.id
_entity.type
_entity.pdbx_description
1 polymer ?
#
loop_
_entity_poly.entity_id
_entity_poly.type
_entity_poly.pdbx_seq_one_letter_code
_entity_poly.pdbx_strand_id
1 'polypeptide(L)'
;MVLLVLACACSGGERIDVDKAERVVDEAQKQVEVASQQVEGGLRNARDRVEDVGEDLGKAAGEMQTQVRTATAEAVPVASEAELADLGRDAGTAIACEQESCTIERAFAERLRSKPTVMASQAKVDPEQRDGRTIGLRISEVGEIAKLLGFQERDVMLTINGMPLHSLQGIPQIALQLRAATRFAVEYERGGTSSTKMIAIE
;
A
#
# COMPACT_ATOMS: atom_id res chain seq x y z
N MET A 1 -12.15 -36.81 47.16
CA MET A 1 -11.95 -38.27 47.27
C MET A 1 -11.12 -38.75 46.09
N VAL A 2 -9.78 -38.66 46.17
CA VAL A 2 -8.85 -39.50 45.41
C VAL A 2 -7.60 -39.70 46.29
N LEU A 3 -7.38 -40.95 46.65
CA LEU A 3 -6.18 -41.50 47.26
C LEU A 3 -5.16 -41.77 46.14
N LEU A 4 -3.88 -41.43 46.30
CA LEU A 4 -2.79 -42.33 45.92
C LEU A 4 -1.46 -41.96 46.59
N VAL A 5 -0.77 -43.03 46.99
CA VAL A 5 0.37 -43.14 47.90
C VAL A 5 1.70 -42.86 47.17
N LEU A 6 2.65 -42.17 47.82
CA LEU A 6 4.08 -42.44 47.64
C LEU A 6 4.76 -42.55 49.01
N ALA A 7 4.88 -43.78 49.50
CA ALA A 7 5.74 -44.12 50.62
C ALA A 7 7.18 -44.24 50.09
N CYS A 8 8.01 -43.23 50.39
CA CYS A 8 9.45 -43.33 50.23
C CYS A 8 10.04 -43.58 51.63
N ALA A 9 10.56 -44.79 51.84
CA ALA A 9 11.27 -45.16 53.04
C ALA A 9 12.68 -44.51 53.01
N CYS A 10 12.85 -43.43 53.77
CA CYS A 10 14.16 -42.93 54.19
C CYS A 10 14.14 -42.85 55.72
N SER A 11 14.98 -43.68 56.33
CA SER A 11 15.27 -43.75 57.75
C SER A 11 15.88 -42.44 58.25
N GLY A 12 15.08 -41.66 58.98
CA GLY A 12 15.48 -40.40 59.62
C GLY A 12 14.22 -39.67 60.10
N GLY A 13 13.60 -40.21 61.15
CA GLY A 13 12.25 -39.84 61.58
C GLY A 13 12.18 -38.49 62.28
N GLU A 14 12.23 -37.40 61.54
CA GLU A 14 11.62 -36.13 61.95
C GLU A 14 10.14 -36.23 61.55
N ARG A 15 9.24 -36.33 62.55
CA ARG A 15 7.80 -36.38 62.29
C ARG A 15 7.42 -35.08 61.59
N ILE A 16 6.93 -35.17 60.37
CA ILE A 16 6.37 -34.02 59.66
C ILE A 16 5.17 -33.55 60.48
N ASP A 17 5.34 -32.39 61.10
CA ASP A 17 4.31 -31.67 61.82
C ASP A 17 3.29 -31.17 60.79
N VAL A 18 2.15 -31.85 60.71
CA VAL A 18 1.08 -31.57 59.74
C VAL A 18 0.56 -30.14 59.92
N ASP A 19 0.52 -29.62 61.15
CA ASP A 19 0.10 -28.25 61.44
C ASP A 19 1.12 -27.22 60.91
N LYS A 20 2.41 -27.58 60.88
CA LYS A 20 3.45 -26.76 60.23
C LYS A 20 3.31 -26.80 58.71
N ALA A 21 2.96 -27.95 58.13
CA ALA A 21 2.76 -28.08 56.70
C ALA A 21 1.52 -27.29 56.21
N GLU A 22 0.40 -27.35 56.93
CA GLU A 22 -0.81 -26.57 56.60
C GLU A 22 -0.54 -25.07 56.62
N ARG A 23 0.18 -24.56 57.63
CA ARG A 23 0.56 -23.14 57.70
C ARG A 23 1.42 -22.67 56.52
N VAL A 24 2.31 -23.53 56.02
CA VAL A 24 3.14 -23.21 54.84
C VAL A 24 2.30 -23.21 53.56
N VAL A 25 1.33 -24.11 53.44
CA VAL A 25 0.40 -24.14 52.29
C VAL A 25 -0.52 -22.91 52.28
N ASP A 26 -1.07 -22.52 53.42
CA ASP A 26 -1.92 -21.33 53.53
C ASP A 26 -1.16 -20.04 53.19
N GLU A 27 0.10 -19.93 53.65
CA GLU A 27 0.95 -18.79 53.32
C GLU A 27 1.33 -18.78 51.84
N ALA A 28 1.66 -19.94 51.27
CA ALA A 28 1.92 -20.07 49.84
C ALA A 28 0.70 -19.70 48.98
N GLN A 29 -0.51 -20.10 49.39
CA GLN A 29 -1.75 -19.74 48.70
C GLN A 29 -2.00 -18.23 48.72
N LYS A 30 -1.80 -17.57 49.87
CA LYS A 30 -1.90 -16.10 49.96
C LYS A 30 -0.90 -15.40 49.05
N GLN A 31 0.34 -15.88 49.00
CA GLN A 31 1.36 -15.30 48.13
C GLN A 31 1.03 -15.50 46.64
N VAL A 32 0.49 -16.66 46.25
CA VAL A 32 0.02 -16.91 44.88
C VAL A 32 -1.15 -16.00 44.51
N GLU A 33 -2.08 -15.73 45.43
CA GLU A 33 -3.21 -14.85 45.19
C GLU A 33 -2.76 -13.38 45.00
N VAL A 34 -1.85 -12.89 45.84
CA VAL A 34 -1.24 -11.56 45.69
C VAL A 34 -0.46 -11.45 44.38
N ALA A 35 0.32 -12.47 44.03
CA ALA A 35 1.07 -12.49 42.76
C ALA A 35 0.12 -12.50 41.55
N SER A 36 -0.99 -13.24 41.62
CA SER A 36 -1.99 -13.30 40.54
C SER A 36 -2.65 -11.93 40.35
N GLN A 37 -3.02 -11.24 41.43
CA GLN A 37 -3.57 -9.88 41.37
C GLN A 37 -2.58 -8.86 40.78
N GLN A 38 -1.29 -8.99 41.12
CA GLN A 38 -0.25 -8.13 40.56
C GLN A 38 -0.05 -8.36 39.05
N VAL A 39 -0.09 -9.62 38.60
CA VAL A 39 0.02 -9.97 37.18
C VAL A 39 -1.18 -9.45 36.39
N GLU A 40 -2.40 -9.61 36.90
CA GLU A 40 -3.61 -9.09 36.25
C GLU A 40 -3.60 -7.55 36.16
N GLY A 41 -3.17 -6.87 37.21
CA GLY A 41 -3.00 -5.42 37.21
C GLY A 41 -1.94 -4.95 36.20
N GLY A 42 -0.81 -5.68 36.13
CA GLY A 42 0.24 -5.42 35.15
C GLY A 42 -0.21 -5.60 33.71
N LEU A 43 -0.98 -6.67 33.43
CA LEU A 43 -1.51 -6.95 32.10
C LEU A 43 -2.56 -5.93 31.64
N ARG A 44 -3.42 -5.44 32.55
CA ARG A 44 -4.35 -4.34 32.24
C ARG A 44 -3.60 -3.05 31.88
N ASN A 45 -2.64 -2.64 32.71
CA ASN A 45 -1.83 -1.45 32.42
C ASN A 45 -1.04 -1.57 31.11
N ALA A 46 -0.52 -2.77 30.79
CA ALA A 46 0.18 -3.00 29.54
C ALA A 46 -0.77 -2.91 28.33
N ARG A 47 -1.99 -3.44 28.45
CA ARG A 47 -3.01 -3.33 27.42
C ARG A 47 -3.42 -1.89 27.16
N ASP A 48 -3.71 -1.13 28.21
CA ASP A 48 -4.13 0.27 28.10
C ASP A 48 -3.06 1.11 27.38
N ARG A 49 -1.77 0.89 27.71
CA ARG A 49 -0.65 1.55 27.02
C ARG A 49 -0.53 1.19 25.54
N VAL A 50 -0.87 -0.03 25.15
CA VAL A 50 -0.85 -0.44 23.74
C VAL A 50 -2.00 0.21 22.96
N GLU A 51 -3.16 0.35 23.61
CA GLU A 51 -4.33 1.02 23.04
C GLU A 51 -4.07 2.52 22.81
N ASP A 52 -3.50 3.21 23.80
CA ASP A 52 -3.09 4.62 23.70
C ASP A 52 -2.10 4.85 22.55
N VAL A 53 -1.06 4.01 22.46
CA VAL A 53 -0.06 4.10 21.38
C VAL A 53 -0.70 3.81 20.02
N GLY A 54 -1.64 2.88 19.93
CA GLY A 54 -2.38 2.58 18.71
C GLY A 54 -3.22 3.77 18.24
N GLU A 55 -3.87 4.48 19.16
CA GLU A 55 -4.68 5.66 18.86
C GLU A 55 -3.82 6.84 18.38
N ASP A 56 -2.68 7.08 19.03
CA ASP A 56 -1.72 8.13 18.67
C ASP A 56 -1.10 7.88 17.28
N LEU A 57 -0.74 6.62 16.98
CA LEU A 57 -0.26 6.23 15.65
C LEU A 57 -1.35 6.40 14.57
N GLY A 58 -2.60 6.08 14.90
CA GLY A 58 -3.75 6.28 14.00
C GLY A 58 -3.97 7.76 13.68
N LYS A 59 -3.91 8.64 14.68
CA LYS A 59 -4.02 10.10 14.49
C LYS A 59 -2.87 10.65 13.65
N ALA A 60 -1.63 10.31 13.98
CA ALA A 60 -0.46 10.74 13.22
C ALA A 60 -0.51 10.29 11.75
N ALA A 61 -0.98 9.07 11.49
CA ALA A 61 -1.16 8.57 10.12
C ALA A 61 -2.26 9.35 9.36
N GLY A 62 -3.38 9.67 10.00
CA GLY A 62 -4.46 10.48 9.42
C GLY A 62 -4.05 11.92 9.11
N GLU A 63 -3.28 12.54 10.02
CA GLU A 63 -2.72 13.88 9.83
C GLU A 63 -1.72 13.91 8.67
N MET A 64 -0.82 12.92 8.59
CA MET A 64 0.13 12.79 7.50
C MET A 64 -0.57 12.61 6.15
N GLN A 65 -1.61 11.77 6.06
CA GLN A 65 -2.41 11.62 4.83
C GLN A 65 -3.10 12.93 4.43
N THR A 66 -3.62 13.67 5.41
CA THR A 66 -4.26 14.97 5.16
C THR A 66 -3.25 15.98 4.63
N GLN A 67 -2.06 16.05 5.22
CA GLN A 67 -0.99 16.95 4.76
C GLN A 67 -0.51 16.59 3.35
N VAL A 68 -0.35 15.30 3.01
CA VAL A 68 -0.01 14.88 1.64
C VAL A 68 -1.11 15.28 0.66
N ARG A 69 -2.38 15.12 1.02
CA ARG A 69 -3.52 15.53 0.17
C ARG A 69 -3.57 17.04 -0.03
N THR A 70 -3.33 17.83 1.00
CA THR A 70 -3.30 19.30 0.89
C THR A 70 -2.10 19.77 0.07
N ALA A 71 -0.91 19.20 0.29
CA ALA A 71 0.29 19.55 -0.48
C ALA A 71 0.20 19.15 -1.95
N THR A 72 -0.48 18.04 -2.27
CA THR A 72 -0.71 17.61 -3.67
C THR A 72 -1.80 18.41 -4.38
N ALA A 73 -2.78 18.96 -3.63
CA ALA A 73 -3.80 19.85 -4.19
C ALA A 73 -3.24 21.22 -4.61
N GLU A 74 -2.14 21.68 -3.99
CA GLU A 74 -1.55 23.01 -4.24
C GLU A 74 -0.39 23.03 -5.23
N ALA A 75 0.21 21.88 -5.60
CA ALA A 75 1.51 21.85 -6.28
C ALA A 75 1.60 21.10 -7.62
N VAL A 76 0.50 20.86 -8.34
CA VAL A 76 0.58 20.46 -9.75
C VAL A 76 0.27 21.68 -10.61
N PRO A 77 1.23 22.23 -11.38
CA PRO A 77 0.90 23.25 -12.37
C PRO A 77 -0.10 22.63 -13.33
N VAL A 78 -1.35 23.09 -13.28
CA VAL A 78 -2.38 22.68 -14.21
C VAL A 78 -1.95 23.19 -15.57
N ALA A 79 -1.73 22.29 -16.53
CA ALA A 79 -1.45 22.68 -17.90
C ALA A 79 -2.56 23.60 -18.40
N SER A 80 -2.19 24.70 -19.06
CA SER A 80 -3.21 25.64 -19.55
C SER A 80 -4.10 24.96 -20.59
N GLU A 81 -5.39 25.31 -20.61
CA GLU A 81 -6.37 24.72 -21.52
C GLU A 81 -5.96 24.87 -23.00
N ALA A 82 -5.30 26.00 -23.32
CA ALA A 82 -4.74 26.25 -24.65
C ALA A 82 -3.60 25.27 -25.01
N GLU A 83 -2.73 24.93 -24.07
CA GLU A 83 -1.64 23.97 -24.32
C GLU A 83 -2.16 22.54 -24.50
N LEU A 84 -3.20 22.17 -23.75
CA LEU A 84 -3.88 20.88 -23.90
C LEU A 84 -4.56 20.77 -25.27
N ALA A 85 -5.23 21.83 -25.71
CA ALA A 85 -5.91 21.87 -27.01
C ALA A 85 -4.94 21.87 -28.20
N ASP A 86 -3.78 22.51 -28.07
CA ASP A 86 -2.72 22.49 -29.10
C ASP A 86 -2.09 21.10 -29.23
N LEU A 87 -1.70 20.49 -28.11
CA LEU A 87 -1.12 19.15 -28.10
C LEU A 87 -2.10 18.08 -28.54
N GLY A 88 -3.39 18.21 -28.19
CA GLY A 88 -4.43 17.27 -28.63
C GLY A 88 -4.61 17.26 -30.15
N ARG A 89 -4.52 18.43 -30.81
CA ARG A 89 -4.58 18.53 -32.27
C ARG A 89 -3.38 17.86 -32.93
N ASP A 90 -2.18 18.15 -32.44
CA ASP A 90 -0.94 17.57 -32.97
C ASP A 90 -0.86 16.05 -32.72
N ALA A 91 -1.42 15.57 -31.60
CA ALA A 91 -1.45 14.16 -31.25
C ALA A 91 -2.20 13.32 -32.28
N GLY A 92 -3.31 13.85 -32.82
CA GLY A 92 -4.13 13.13 -33.80
C GLY A 92 -3.41 12.83 -35.12
N THR A 93 -2.37 13.61 -35.47
CA THR A 93 -1.53 13.35 -36.63
C THR A 93 -0.24 12.60 -36.28
N ALA A 94 0.25 12.76 -35.05
CA ALA A 94 1.52 12.21 -34.61
C ALA A 94 1.44 10.81 -33.98
N ILE A 95 0.23 10.34 -33.65
CA ILE A 95 -0.01 9.03 -33.03
C ILE A 95 -0.78 8.16 -34.02
N ALA A 96 -0.21 7.01 -34.36
CA ALA A 96 -0.88 5.98 -35.15
C ALA A 96 -0.97 4.70 -34.34
N CYS A 97 -2.16 4.11 -34.24
CA CYS A 97 -2.38 2.87 -33.50
C CYS A 97 -3.06 1.81 -34.37
N GLU A 98 -2.51 0.61 -34.34
CA GLU A 98 -3.11 -0.62 -34.83
C GLU A 98 -3.27 -1.58 -33.66
N GLN A 99 -4.51 -1.71 -33.16
CA GLN A 99 -4.86 -2.55 -32.02
C GLN A 99 -4.03 -2.24 -30.75
N GLU A 100 -3.11 -3.14 -30.41
CA GLU A 100 -2.23 -3.06 -29.24
C GLU A 100 -0.85 -2.47 -29.56
N SER A 101 -0.62 -2.04 -30.80
CA SER A 101 0.63 -1.41 -31.21
C SER A 101 0.40 0.02 -31.64
N CYS A 102 1.13 0.96 -31.06
CA CYS A 102 1.08 2.37 -31.42
C CYS A 102 2.48 2.88 -31.75
N THR A 103 2.57 3.79 -32.72
CA THR A 103 3.74 4.59 -33.01
C THR A 103 3.45 6.06 -32.70
N ILE A 104 4.47 6.75 -32.18
CA ILE A 104 4.45 8.17 -31.88
C ILE A 104 5.62 8.81 -32.63
N GLU A 105 5.35 9.86 -33.40
CA GLU A 105 6.41 10.63 -34.03
C GLU A 105 7.38 11.19 -32.99
N ARG A 106 8.68 11.02 -33.23
CA ARG A 106 9.75 11.48 -32.33
C ARG A 106 9.64 12.95 -31.97
N ALA A 107 9.36 13.82 -32.94
CA ALA A 107 9.23 15.24 -32.70
C ALA A 107 8.10 15.56 -31.71
N PHE A 108 6.97 14.84 -31.81
CA PHE A 108 5.86 14.98 -30.87
C PHE A 108 6.21 14.40 -29.50
N ALA A 109 6.83 13.22 -29.44
CA ALA A 109 7.26 12.62 -28.18
C ALA A 109 8.24 13.51 -27.39
N GLU A 110 9.21 14.14 -28.06
CA GLU A 110 10.14 15.09 -27.44
C GLU A 110 9.42 16.35 -26.90
N ARG A 111 8.46 16.89 -27.65
CA ARG A 111 7.62 17.99 -27.17
C ARG A 111 6.82 17.58 -25.94
N LEU A 112 6.22 16.40 -25.93
CA LEU A 112 5.46 15.89 -24.80
C LEU A 112 6.36 15.72 -23.55
N ARG A 113 7.58 15.19 -23.72
CA ARG A 113 8.58 15.07 -22.65
C ARG A 113 9.00 16.40 -22.04
N SER A 114 9.03 17.46 -22.85
CA SER A 114 9.33 18.82 -22.39
C SER A 114 8.21 19.43 -21.52
N LYS A 115 7.03 18.79 -21.47
CA LYS A 115 5.84 19.24 -20.73
C LYS A 115 5.33 18.19 -19.72
N PRO A 116 6.04 17.97 -18.60
CA PRO A 116 5.66 16.96 -17.59
C PRO A 116 4.26 17.14 -17.01
N THR A 117 3.79 18.38 -16.89
CA THR A 117 2.46 18.72 -16.36
C THR A 117 1.35 18.24 -17.27
N VAL A 118 1.52 18.39 -18.58
CA VAL A 118 0.57 17.88 -19.59
C VAL A 118 0.57 16.35 -19.58
N MET A 119 1.73 15.71 -19.49
CA MET A 119 1.80 14.24 -19.39
C MET A 119 1.06 13.73 -18.16
N ALA A 120 1.29 14.36 -17.01
CA ALA A 120 0.63 13.99 -15.75
C ALA A 120 -0.89 14.22 -15.82
N SER A 121 -1.37 15.19 -16.60
CA SER A 121 -2.81 15.46 -16.74
C SER A 121 -3.51 14.55 -17.75
N GLN A 122 -2.81 13.65 -18.46
CA GLN A 122 -3.44 12.77 -19.45
C GLN A 122 -4.26 11.63 -18.83
N ALA A 123 -4.12 11.38 -17.54
CA ALA A 123 -4.99 10.46 -16.83
C ALA A 123 -5.10 10.86 -15.37
N LYS A 124 -6.33 10.93 -14.84
CA LYS A 124 -6.56 10.83 -13.41
C LYS A 124 -6.71 9.37 -13.05
N VAL A 125 -6.07 8.98 -11.96
CA VAL A 125 -5.98 7.58 -11.55
C VAL A 125 -6.28 7.41 -10.08
N ASP A 126 -6.95 6.32 -9.76
CA ASP A 126 -7.27 5.90 -8.40
C ASP A 126 -6.65 4.52 -8.13
N PRO A 127 -6.15 4.24 -6.92
CA PRO A 127 -5.65 2.90 -6.59
C PRO A 127 -6.72 1.82 -6.77
N GLU A 128 -6.41 0.77 -7.52
CA GLU A 128 -7.25 -0.42 -7.64
C GLU A 128 -6.90 -1.40 -6.53
N GLN A 129 -7.87 -1.87 -5.75
CA GLN A 129 -7.65 -2.90 -4.74
C GLN A 129 -8.37 -4.21 -5.08
N ARG A 130 -7.68 -5.33 -4.84
CA ARG A 130 -8.23 -6.68 -4.88
C ARG A 130 -7.72 -7.41 -3.63
N ASP A 131 -8.62 -8.03 -2.87
CA ASP A 131 -8.29 -8.75 -1.62
C ASP A 131 -7.48 -7.91 -0.60
N GLY A 132 -7.81 -6.62 -0.48
CA GLY A 132 -7.15 -5.70 0.45
C GLY A 132 -5.72 -5.28 0.04
N ARG A 133 -5.31 -5.55 -1.20
CA ARG A 133 -4.02 -5.13 -1.75
C ARG A 133 -4.22 -4.29 -3.01
N THR A 134 -3.44 -3.23 -3.15
CA THR A 134 -3.40 -2.49 -4.41
C THR A 134 -2.82 -3.39 -5.51
N ILE A 135 -3.50 -3.49 -6.64
CA ILE A 135 -3.04 -4.28 -7.80
C ILE A 135 -2.56 -3.39 -8.96
N GLY A 136 -2.97 -2.12 -8.98
CA GLY A 136 -2.65 -1.19 -10.05
C GLY A 136 -3.35 0.15 -9.87
N LEU A 137 -3.45 0.90 -10.96
CA LEU A 137 -4.04 2.23 -11.02
C LEU A 137 -5.21 2.23 -12.00
N ARG A 138 -6.43 2.44 -11.51
CA ARG A 138 -7.64 2.57 -12.33
C ARG A 138 -7.73 3.98 -12.90
N ILE A 139 -7.95 4.10 -14.20
CA ILE A 139 -8.19 5.40 -14.84
C ILE A 139 -9.60 5.88 -14.50
N SER A 140 -9.73 7.02 -13.84
CA SER A 140 -11.03 7.67 -13.55
C SER A 140 -11.40 8.75 -14.57
N GLU A 141 -10.41 9.47 -15.09
CA GLU A 141 -10.58 10.41 -16.21
C GLU A 141 -9.44 10.22 -17.19
N VAL A 142 -9.73 10.21 -18.49
CA VAL A 142 -8.75 10.01 -19.56
C VAL A 142 -8.65 11.26 -20.45
N GLY A 143 -7.43 11.73 -20.67
CA GLY A 143 -7.11 12.84 -21.56
C GLY A 143 -6.96 12.41 -23.01
N GLU A 144 -6.95 13.38 -23.93
CA GLU A 144 -6.99 13.13 -25.38
C GLU A 144 -5.83 12.29 -25.90
N ILE A 145 -4.60 12.50 -25.41
CA ILE A 145 -3.44 11.69 -25.85
C ILE A 145 -3.59 10.24 -25.41
N ALA A 146 -4.04 10.00 -24.18
CA ALA A 146 -4.26 8.65 -23.66
C ALA A 146 -5.42 7.95 -24.41
N LYS A 147 -6.48 8.69 -24.78
CA LYS A 147 -7.56 8.17 -25.63
C LYS A 147 -7.05 7.75 -27.01
N LEU A 148 -6.19 8.56 -27.65
CA LEU A 148 -5.59 8.22 -28.94
C LEU A 148 -4.72 6.96 -28.87
N LEU A 149 -4.07 6.71 -27.74
CA LEU A 149 -3.35 5.46 -27.47
C LEU A 149 -4.28 4.27 -27.18
N GLY A 150 -5.59 4.47 -27.14
CA GLY A 150 -6.61 3.43 -26.95
C GLY A 150 -6.92 3.11 -25.50
N PHE A 151 -6.40 3.87 -24.53
CA PHE A 151 -6.80 3.76 -23.13
C PHE A 151 -8.19 4.33 -22.90
N GLN A 152 -8.89 3.77 -21.93
CA GLN A 152 -10.26 4.12 -21.59
C GLN A 152 -10.40 4.33 -20.10
N GLU A 153 -11.45 5.05 -19.73
CA GLU A 153 -11.90 5.08 -18.33
C GLU A 153 -12.15 3.66 -17.84
N ARG A 154 -11.83 3.43 -16.57
CA ARG A 154 -11.94 2.15 -15.86
C ARG A 154 -10.92 1.08 -16.27
N ASP A 155 -10.02 1.37 -17.21
CA ASP A 155 -8.84 0.52 -17.40
C ASP A 155 -8.01 0.51 -16.11
N VAL A 156 -7.53 -0.67 -15.72
CA VAL A 156 -6.61 -0.81 -14.58
C VAL A 156 -5.21 -1.01 -15.12
N MET A 157 -4.36 0.02 -15.02
CA MET A 157 -2.95 -0.11 -15.39
C MET A 157 -2.20 -0.92 -14.33
N LEU A 158 -1.57 -2.01 -14.75
CA LEU A 158 -0.90 -2.98 -13.89
C LEU A 158 0.61 -2.72 -13.85
N THR A 159 1.22 -2.60 -15.03
CA THR A 159 2.67 -2.38 -15.17
C THR A 159 3.01 -1.41 -16.29
N ILE A 160 4.15 -0.73 -16.16
CA ILE A 160 4.79 0.02 -17.24
C ILE A 160 6.23 -0.48 -17.36
N ASN A 161 6.61 -0.98 -18.53
CA ASN A 161 7.91 -1.62 -18.77
C ASN A 161 8.22 -2.73 -17.75
N GLY A 162 7.20 -3.49 -17.34
CA GLY A 162 7.31 -4.53 -16.32
C GLY A 162 7.47 -4.02 -14.88
N MET A 163 7.49 -2.70 -14.65
CA MET A 163 7.44 -2.14 -13.30
C MET A 163 6.00 -2.06 -12.80
N PRO A 164 5.67 -2.68 -11.66
CA PRO A 164 4.32 -2.68 -11.15
C PRO A 164 3.86 -1.29 -10.65
N LEU A 165 2.62 -0.93 -10.97
CA LEU A 165 2.00 0.34 -10.59
C LEU A 165 1.28 0.30 -9.24
N HIS A 166 1.30 -0.83 -8.53
CA HIS A 166 0.66 -0.95 -7.22
C HIS A 166 1.41 -0.24 -6.08
N SER A 167 2.62 0.28 -6.34
CA SER A 167 3.40 1.01 -5.33
C SER A 167 3.74 2.42 -5.83
N LEU A 168 3.39 3.44 -5.02
CA LEU A 168 3.74 4.83 -5.29
C LEU A 168 5.26 5.07 -5.31
N GLN A 169 6.03 4.15 -4.73
CA GLN A 169 7.50 4.20 -4.67
C GLN A 169 8.16 4.04 -6.05
N GLY A 170 7.52 3.33 -7.00
CA GLY A 170 8.06 3.09 -8.33
C GLY A 170 7.84 4.23 -9.34
N ILE A 171 6.95 5.17 -9.04
CA ILE A 171 6.51 6.22 -9.99
C ILE A 171 7.66 7.12 -10.47
N PRO A 172 8.58 7.61 -9.61
CA PRO A 172 9.71 8.41 -10.08
C PRO A 172 10.61 7.66 -11.06
N GLN A 173 10.82 6.36 -10.86
CA GLN A 173 11.66 5.53 -11.72
C GLN A 173 10.98 5.24 -13.07
N ILE A 174 9.67 5.00 -13.07
CA ILE A 174 8.86 4.92 -14.29
C ILE A 174 8.98 6.22 -15.09
N ALA A 175 8.82 7.37 -14.44
CA ALA A 175 8.91 8.67 -15.12
C ALA A 175 10.28 8.90 -15.78
N LEU A 176 11.37 8.48 -15.13
CA LEU A 176 12.72 8.55 -15.70
C LEU A 176 12.88 7.60 -16.90
N GLN A 177 12.34 6.38 -16.83
CA GLN A 177 12.41 5.45 -17.96
C GLN A 177 11.62 5.97 -19.17
N LEU A 178 10.41 6.50 -18.98
CA LEU A 178 9.59 7.03 -20.07
C LEU A 178 10.24 8.22 -20.79
N ARG A 179 11.04 9.02 -20.07
CA ARG A 179 11.82 10.12 -20.67
C ARG A 179 12.89 9.63 -21.64
N ALA A 180 13.49 8.47 -21.41
CA ALA A 180 14.58 7.94 -22.22
C ALA A 180 14.13 6.82 -23.20
N ALA A 181 12.98 6.20 -22.96
CA ALA A 181 12.53 5.02 -23.68
C ALA A 181 12.18 5.35 -25.13
N THR A 182 12.69 4.59 -26.10
CA THR A 182 12.22 4.63 -27.49
C THR A 182 11.06 3.67 -27.74
N ARG A 183 10.82 2.76 -26.81
CA ARG A 183 9.67 1.86 -26.77
C ARG A 183 9.25 1.64 -25.33
N PHE A 184 7.96 1.57 -25.07
CA PHE A 184 7.43 1.20 -23.77
C PHE A 184 6.20 0.31 -23.90
N ALA A 185 6.03 -0.55 -22.91
CA ALA A 185 4.91 -1.49 -22.81
C ALA A 185 4.06 -1.15 -21.60
N VAL A 186 2.75 -1.06 -21.77
CA VAL A 186 1.80 -0.82 -20.69
C VAL A 186 0.87 -2.01 -20.60
N GLU A 187 0.92 -2.72 -19.47
CA GLU A 187 -0.05 -3.78 -19.18
C GLU A 187 -1.24 -3.18 -18.47
N TYR A 188 -2.44 -3.53 -18.94
CA TYR A 188 -3.68 -3.04 -18.38
C TYR A 188 -4.77 -4.13 -18.37
N GLU A 189 -5.72 -4.01 -17.46
CA GLU A 189 -6.91 -4.86 -17.41
C GLU A 189 -8.13 -4.05 -17.84
N ARG A 190 -8.90 -4.58 -18.80
CA ARG A 190 -10.19 -4.03 -19.24
C ARG A 190 -11.28 -5.08 -19.12
N GLY A 191 -12.28 -4.81 -18.30
CA GLY A 191 -13.41 -5.72 -18.08
C GLY A 191 -12.99 -7.12 -17.62
N GLY A 192 -11.89 -7.23 -16.86
CA GLY A 192 -11.33 -8.51 -16.39
C GLY A 192 -10.35 -9.19 -17.36
N THR A 193 -10.11 -8.63 -18.55
CA THR A 193 -9.13 -9.15 -19.51
C THR A 193 -7.85 -8.33 -19.47
N SER A 194 -6.70 -8.99 -19.28
CA SER A 194 -5.39 -8.32 -19.35
C SER A 194 -4.92 -8.22 -20.81
N SER A 195 -4.42 -7.04 -21.17
CA SER A 195 -3.83 -6.71 -22.46
C SER A 195 -2.53 -5.93 -22.27
N THR A 196 -1.68 -5.91 -23.30
CA THR A 196 -0.43 -5.15 -23.30
C THR A 196 -0.40 -4.20 -24.49
N LYS A 197 -0.34 -2.89 -24.22
CA LYS A 197 -0.16 -1.85 -25.22
C LYS A 197 1.32 -1.60 -25.46
N MET A 198 1.79 -1.81 -26.68
CA MET A 198 3.14 -1.52 -27.13
C MET A 198 3.18 -0.14 -27.79
N ILE A 199 4.05 0.74 -27.33
CA ILE A 199 4.18 2.10 -27.84
C ILE A 199 5.63 2.34 -28.27
N ALA A 200 5.84 2.68 -29.54
CA ALA A 200 7.15 2.94 -30.12
C ALA A 200 7.29 4.41 -30.54
N ILE A 201 8.49 4.97 -30.42
CA ILE A 201 8.82 6.33 -30.82
C ILE A 201 9.72 6.28 -32.04
N GLU A 202 9.23 6.80 -33.17
CA GLU A 202 9.86 6.73 -34.48
C GLU A 202 10.37 8.09 -34.95
#